data_AF-A0A351GQG8-F1
#
_entry.id   AF-A0A351GQG8-F1
#
_cell.length_a   1.000
_cell.length_b   1.000
_cell.length_c   1.000
_cell.angle_alpha   90.00
_cell.angle_beta   90.00
_cell.angle_gamma   90.00
#
_symmetry.space_group_name_H-M   'P 1'
#
loop_
_entity.id
_entity.type
_entity.pdbx_description
1 polymer ?
#
loop_
_entity_poly.entity_id
_entity_poly.type
_entity_poly.pdbx_seq_one_letter_code
_entity_poly.pdbx_strand_id
1 'polypeptide(L)'
;KEICLSRANRSVRLFNYVVDTLSQGIQPDAEKLFDVGYLMRTTAVYGSGKFGAVDYSAIQHREELQAPFQAEMLTVWLIRWFAIDIVNHMAKCAGAERAVELDPMLARRLGVGNSTGLGMAPFLVRHPDLVNAWITTRETALARVRSLNAYDQEAKTGFLSALTAAIENAQLWNTSHPLQVTRLADLRNDLSMLDTHVHTFDWDTKMPWDHLWRWGEQHLSNEGQEALLSLLLEPHGRIIDDLASDLSTALGKDNKIDGAMSVAEMKEILSEHFNWAVSTDFQDKDENALFWYVSEEKLEPRIGRVGIDEGHELEQPLGIARLISDLSRDLETWNNSDPIAAVLMRLPEHRLAVKRVQQALSNPYGEIQDNLVGKDTLPIDMMRCKLAFFGASRFDPRSDKWVRISLFQDMPFPYQLVQEYQT
;
A
#
# COMPACT_ATOMS: atom_id res chain seq x y z
N LYS A 1 8.47 -23.12 -15.16
CA LYS A 1 7.26 -22.73 -14.41
C LYS A 1 7.12 -21.23 -14.51
N GLU A 2 5.90 -20.73 -14.61
CA GLU A 2 5.60 -19.29 -14.69
C GLU A 2 6.00 -18.59 -13.36
N ILE A 3 6.53 -17.37 -13.44
CA ILE A 3 6.86 -16.58 -12.24
C ILE A 3 5.60 -15.86 -11.74
N CYS A 4 4.94 -15.14 -12.64
CA CYS A 4 3.68 -14.45 -12.38
C CYS A 4 2.68 -14.73 -13.50
N LEU A 5 1.40 -14.68 -13.15
CA LEU A 5 0.27 -14.74 -14.07
C LEU A 5 -0.64 -13.54 -13.80
N SER A 6 -0.99 -12.77 -14.83
CA SER A 6 -1.89 -11.64 -14.69
C SER A 6 -3.10 -11.78 -15.61
N ARG A 7 -4.26 -11.33 -15.12
CA ARG A 7 -5.49 -11.18 -15.90
C ARG A 7 -5.76 -9.70 -16.09
N ALA A 8 -5.85 -9.27 -17.34
CA ALA A 8 -6.14 -7.89 -17.71
C ALA A 8 -7.31 -7.81 -18.71
N ASN A 9 -8.06 -6.72 -18.63
CA ASN A 9 -9.17 -6.41 -19.53
C ASN A 9 -8.94 -5.07 -20.22
N ARG A 10 -9.41 -4.95 -21.46
CA ARG A 10 -9.45 -3.66 -22.17
C ARG A 10 -10.36 -2.68 -21.44
N SER A 11 -9.98 -1.40 -21.44
CA SER A 11 -10.83 -0.31 -20.98
C SER A 11 -11.99 -0.14 -21.96
N VAL A 12 -13.21 -0.45 -21.51
CA VAL A 12 -14.44 -0.28 -22.33
C VAL A 12 -14.65 1.20 -22.70
N ARG A 13 -14.17 2.12 -21.86
CA ARG A 13 -14.35 3.57 -22.05
C ARG A 13 -13.39 4.17 -23.07
N LEU A 14 -12.19 3.60 -23.21
CA LEU A 14 -11.07 4.26 -23.89
C LEU A 14 -10.45 3.45 -25.02
N PHE A 15 -10.38 2.12 -24.90
CA PHE A 15 -9.56 1.30 -25.78
C PHE A 15 -9.97 1.43 -27.26
N ASN A 16 -11.26 1.21 -27.57
CA ASN A 16 -11.75 1.31 -28.95
C ASN A 16 -11.67 2.74 -29.48
N TYR A 17 -11.99 3.74 -28.64
CA TYR A 17 -11.88 5.14 -29.02
C TYR A 17 -10.46 5.52 -29.48
N VAL A 18 -9.44 5.07 -28.76
CA VAL A 18 -8.05 5.35 -29.12
C VAL A 18 -7.66 4.61 -30.39
N VAL A 19 -8.01 3.32 -30.53
CA VAL A 19 -7.78 2.56 -31.78
C VAL A 19 -8.41 3.26 -32.98
N ASP A 20 -9.68 3.67 -32.87
CA ASP A 20 -10.41 4.31 -33.96
C ASP A 20 -9.81 5.67 -34.32
N THR A 21 -9.42 6.47 -33.33
CA THR A 21 -8.84 7.81 -33.54
C THR A 21 -7.46 7.72 -34.20
N LEU A 22 -6.60 6.83 -33.70
CA LEU A 22 -5.27 6.60 -34.26
C LEU A 22 -5.34 6.01 -35.67
N SER A 23 -6.29 5.10 -35.95
CA SER A 23 -6.51 4.53 -37.28
C SER A 23 -6.88 5.60 -38.33
N GLN A 24 -7.42 6.71 -37.85
CA GLN A 24 -7.79 7.86 -38.65
C GLN A 24 -6.65 8.87 -38.84
N GLY A 25 -5.44 8.58 -38.34
CA GLY A 25 -4.28 9.47 -38.45
C GLY A 25 -4.33 10.66 -37.51
N ILE A 26 -5.15 10.58 -36.45
CA ILE A 26 -5.40 11.66 -35.49
C ILE A 26 -4.99 11.20 -34.10
N GLN A 27 -4.47 12.10 -33.26
CA GLN A 27 -4.20 11.81 -31.85
C GLN A 27 -5.49 11.88 -31.02
N PRO A 28 -5.68 10.99 -30.03
CA PRO A 28 -6.81 11.07 -29.12
C PRO A 28 -6.78 12.35 -28.26
N ASP A 29 -7.97 12.77 -27.84
CA ASP A 29 -8.13 13.91 -26.94
C ASP A 29 -7.51 13.64 -25.57
N ALA A 30 -6.68 14.59 -25.10
CA ALA A 30 -5.90 14.44 -23.89
C ALA A 30 -6.79 14.42 -22.62
N GLU A 31 -7.81 15.28 -22.54
CA GLU A 31 -8.71 15.33 -21.39
C GLU A 31 -9.47 14.01 -21.24
N LYS A 32 -9.98 13.47 -22.34
CA LYS A 32 -10.67 12.18 -22.36
C LYS A 32 -9.75 11.02 -21.99
N LEU A 33 -8.49 11.06 -22.41
CA LEU A 33 -7.50 10.06 -21.98
C LEU A 33 -7.30 10.11 -20.46
N PHE A 34 -7.13 11.29 -19.90
CA PHE A 34 -6.75 11.46 -18.50
C PHE A 34 -7.90 11.31 -17.51
N ASP A 35 -9.15 11.53 -17.95
CA ASP A 35 -10.35 11.20 -17.17
C ASP A 35 -10.47 9.68 -16.89
N VAL A 36 -9.98 8.85 -17.81
CA VAL A 36 -9.94 7.39 -17.61
C VAL A 36 -8.60 6.93 -17.02
N GLY A 37 -7.49 7.44 -17.55
CA GLY A 37 -6.13 7.20 -17.05
C GLY A 37 -5.51 5.86 -17.44
N TYR A 38 -6.22 4.95 -18.12
CA TYR A 38 -5.67 3.65 -18.53
C TYR A 38 -6.39 3.05 -19.76
N LEU A 39 -5.64 2.29 -20.56
CA LEU A 39 -6.15 1.49 -21.69
C LEU A 39 -6.48 0.05 -21.31
N MET A 40 -5.80 -0.48 -20.30
CA MET A 40 -6.06 -1.80 -19.73
C MET A 40 -6.15 -1.71 -18.21
N ARG A 41 -6.97 -2.59 -17.63
CA ARG A 41 -7.05 -2.77 -16.19
C ARG A 41 -6.70 -4.19 -15.80
N THR A 42 -5.89 -4.35 -14.77
CA THR A 42 -5.64 -5.67 -14.16
C THR A 42 -6.79 -6.01 -13.23
N THR A 43 -7.27 -7.24 -13.31
CA THR A 43 -8.23 -7.80 -12.33
C THR A 43 -7.52 -8.57 -11.24
N ALA A 44 -6.36 -9.15 -11.56
CA ALA A 44 -5.52 -9.81 -10.59
C ALA A 44 -4.12 -10.02 -11.17
N VAL A 45 -3.14 -9.98 -10.29
CA VAL A 45 -1.75 -10.39 -10.55
C VAL A 45 -1.44 -11.46 -9.51
N TYR A 46 -1.05 -12.64 -10.00
CA TYR A 46 -0.83 -13.83 -9.19
C TYR A 46 0.63 -14.21 -9.26
N GLY A 47 1.22 -14.45 -8.09
CA GLY A 47 2.53 -15.07 -7.91
C GLY A 47 2.47 -16.08 -6.77
N SER A 48 3.65 -16.50 -6.29
CA SER A 48 3.82 -17.28 -5.06
C SER A 48 2.94 -18.54 -4.98
N GLY A 49 3.14 -19.48 -5.91
CA GLY A 49 2.48 -20.79 -5.89
C GLY A 49 1.05 -20.84 -6.43
N LYS A 50 0.37 -19.69 -6.56
CA LYS A 50 -1.00 -19.64 -7.08
C LYS A 50 -1.05 -20.03 -8.56
N PHE A 51 -2.05 -20.84 -8.94
CA PHE A 51 -2.16 -21.44 -10.29
C PHE A 51 -0.93 -22.26 -10.73
N GLY A 52 -0.10 -22.73 -9.80
CA GLY A 52 1.12 -23.49 -10.13
C GLY A 52 2.32 -22.62 -10.54
N ALA A 53 2.22 -21.29 -10.35
CA ALA A 53 3.36 -20.39 -10.41
C ALA A 53 4.47 -20.83 -9.44
N VAL A 54 5.69 -20.37 -9.67
CA VAL A 54 6.79 -20.60 -8.70
C VAL A 54 6.47 -19.95 -7.37
N ASP A 55 6.97 -20.55 -6.29
CA ASP A 55 6.94 -19.95 -4.97
C ASP A 55 7.96 -18.79 -4.89
N TYR A 56 7.71 -17.79 -4.05
CA TYR A 56 8.66 -16.70 -3.83
C TYR A 56 10.05 -17.20 -3.43
N SER A 57 10.12 -18.29 -2.65
CA SER A 57 11.37 -18.93 -2.24
C SER A 57 12.27 -19.38 -3.40
N ALA A 58 11.70 -19.60 -4.59
CA ALA A 58 12.45 -19.97 -5.79
C ALA A 58 13.07 -18.78 -6.54
N ILE A 59 12.64 -17.55 -6.25
CA ILE A 59 13.07 -16.33 -6.95
C ILE A 59 13.78 -15.33 -6.03
N GLN A 60 13.62 -15.43 -4.72
CA GLN A 60 14.18 -14.51 -3.71
C GLN A 60 15.72 -14.36 -3.75
N HIS A 61 16.44 -15.27 -4.40
CA HIS A 61 17.90 -15.21 -4.53
C HIS A 61 18.38 -14.28 -5.64
N ARG A 62 17.48 -13.77 -6.49
CA ARG A 62 17.81 -12.77 -7.52
C ARG A 62 17.75 -11.39 -6.89
N GLU A 63 18.83 -10.63 -7.00
CA GLU A 63 18.96 -9.30 -6.41
C GLU A 63 17.80 -8.38 -6.83
N GLU A 64 17.40 -8.43 -8.10
CA GLU A 64 16.33 -7.61 -8.68
C GLU A 64 14.92 -7.99 -8.15
N LEU A 65 14.78 -9.14 -7.49
CA LEU A 65 13.52 -9.67 -6.98
C LEU A 65 13.50 -9.82 -5.45
N GLN A 66 14.50 -9.27 -4.74
CA GLN A 66 14.57 -9.35 -3.29
C GLN A 66 13.53 -8.47 -2.58
N ALA A 67 13.17 -7.33 -3.17
CA ALA A 67 12.06 -6.53 -2.69
C ALA A 67 10.73 -7.26 -2.94
N PRO A 68 9.75 -7.15 -2.03
CA PRO A 68 8.50 -7.89 -2.14
C PRO A 68 7.70 -7.43 -3.36
N PHE A 69 7.04 -8.38 -4.04
CA PHE A 69 6.16 -8.15 -5.19
C PHE A 69 6.82 -7.58 -6.46
N GLN A 70 8.16 -7.58 -6.55
CA GLN A 70 8.88 -7.06 -7.74
C GLN A 70 8.47 -7.75 -9.04
N ALA A 71 8.34 -9.08 -9.05
CA ALA A 71 7.95 -9.81 -10.25
C ALA A 71 6.51 -9.48 -10.69
N GLU A 72 5.60 -9.31 -9.73
CA GLU A 72 4.24 -8.87 -9.97
C GLU A 72 4.19 -7.43 -10.51
N MET A 73 4.98 -6.52 -9.93
CA MET A 73 5.05 -5.13 -10.35
C MET A 73 5.67 -4.99 -11.75
N LEU A 74 6.74 -5.73 -12.05
CA LEU A 74 7.29 -5.84 -13.38
C LEU A 74 6.24 -6.33 -14.39
N THR A 75 5.43 -7.33 -14.01
CA THR A 75 4.34 -7.84 -14.86
C THR A 75 3.32 -6.75 -15.17
N VAL A 76 2.94 -5.91 -14.18
CA VAL A 76 2.01 -4.80 -14.40
C VAL A 76 2.62 -3.72 -15.29
N TRP A 77 3.89 -3.37 -15.10
CA TRP A 77 4.60 -2.42 -15.95
C TRP A 77 4.70 -2.91 -17.41
N LEU A 78 4.96 -4.19 -17.62
CA LEU A 78 4.95 -4.80 -18.97
C LEU A 78 3.56 -4.80 -19.60
N ILE A 79 2.49 -5.01 -18.82
CA ILE A 79 1.11 -4.88 -19.31
C ILE A 79 0.81 -3.44 -19.73
N ARG A 80 1.32 -2.45 -18.99
CA ARG A 80 1.20 -1.03 -19.36
C ARG A 80 1.78 -0.79 -20.74
N TRP A 81 2.99 -1.28 -20.98
CA TRP A 81 3.65 -1.15 -22.27
C TRP A 81 2.88 -1.88 -23.37
N PHE A 82 2.51 -3.15 -23.13
CA PHE A 82 1.72 -3.94 -24.07
C PHE A 82 0.40 -3.25 -24.46
N ALA A 83 -0.24 -2.54 -23.54
CA ALA A 83 -1.49 -1.81 -23.81
C ALA A 83 -1.31 -0.71 -24.87
N ILE A 84 -0.15 -0.07 -24.92
CA ILE A 84 0.20 0.93 -25.94
C ILE A 84 0.47 0.23 -27.28
N ASP A 85 1.34 -0.79 -27.26
CA ASP A 85 1.73 -1.53 -28.46
C ASP A 85 0.53 -2.15 -29.18
N ILE A 86 -0.39 -2.77 -28.44
CA ILE A 86 -1.56 -3.43 -29.04
C ILE A 86 -2.54 -2.42 -29.63
N VAL A 87 -2.69 -1.24 -29.03
CA VAL A 87 -3.57 -0.19 -29.56
C VAL A 87 -2.99 0.41 -30.84
N ASN A 88 -1.69 0.70 -30.86
CA ASN A 88 -0.98 1.14 -32.07
C ASN A 88 -1.08 0.09 -33.19
N HIS A 89 -0.85 -1.18 -32.86
CA HIS A 89 -0.95 -2.28 -33.82
C HIS A 89 -2.37 -2.41 -34.40
N MET A 90 -3.39 -2.41 -33.54
CA MET A 90 -4.79 -2.50 -33.99
C MET A 90 -5.20 -1.29 -34.83
N ALA A 91 -4.76 -0.08 -34.47
CA ALA A 91 -4.98 1.13 -35.26
C ALA A 91 -4.36 1.01 -36.65
N LYS A 92 -3.14 0.48 -36.75
CA LYS A 92 -2.46 0.21 -38.02
C LYS A 92 -3.18 -0.85 -38.86
N CYS A 93 -3.68 -1.92 -38.25
CA CYS A 93 -4.48 -2.92 -38.96
C CYS A 93 -5.80 -2.33 -39.51
N ALA A 94 -6.41 -1.39 -38.80
CA ALA A 94 -7.66 -0.75 -39.21
C ALA A 94 -7.46 0.39 -40.23
N GLY A 95 -6.43 1.21 -40.06
CA GLY A 95 -6.18 2.42 -40.85
C GLY A 95 -5.13 2.29 -41.95
N ALA A 96 -4.42 1.16 -42.03
CA ALA A 96 -3.28 0.93 -42.93
C ALA A 96 -2.26 2.08 -42.87
N GLU A 97 -1.90 2.68 -44.01
CA GLU A 97 -0.90 3.76 -44.10
C GLU A 97 -1.36 5.07 -43.44
N ARG A 98 -2.66 5.26 -43.22
CA ARG A 98 -3.21 6.46 -42.58
C ARG A 98 -3.01 6.48 -41.07
N ALA A 99 -2.83 5.32 -40.44
CA ALA A 99 -2.77 5.22 -38.99
C ALA A 99 -1.51 5.90 -38.44
N VAL A 100 -1.65 6.57 -37.30
CA VAL A 100 -0.53 7.13 -36.52
C VAL A 100 -0.36 6.37 -35.21
N GLU A 101 0.86 6.34 -34.69
CA GLU A 101 1.11 5.83 -33.34
C GLU A 101 0.70 6.84 -32.28
N LEU A 102 0.30 6.36 -31.11
CA LEU A 102 0.00 7.21 -29.97
C LEU A 102 1.21 8.06 -29.59
N ASP A 103 0.97 9.36 -29.43
CA ASP A 103 2.00 10.31 -28.99
C ASP A 103 2.65 9.83 -27.68
N PRO A 104 3.99 9.73 -27.61
CA PRO A 104 4.70 9.24 -26.43
C PRO A 104 4.41 10.02 -25.13
N MET A 105 4.12 11.32 -25.21
CA MET A 105 3.76 12.14 -24.05
C MET A 105 2.35 11.82 -23.56
N LEU A 106 1.40 11.57 -24.47
CA LEU A 106 0.08 11.07 -24.08
C LEU A 106 0.17 9.65 -23.50
N ALA A 107 0.98 8.78 -24.12
CA ALA A 107 1.20 7.41 -23.67
C ALA A 107 1.79 7.36 -22.25
N ARG A 108 2.77 8.22 -21.94
CA ARG A 108 3.42 8.28 -20.62
C ARG A 108 2.41 8.54 -19.50
N ARG A 109 1.40 9.37 -19.77
CA ARG A 109 0.36 9.74 -18.81
C ARG A 109 -0.70 8.69 -18.56
N LEU A 110 -0.64 7.54 -19.24
CA LEU A 110 -1.53 6.40 -19.02
C LEU A 110 -0.86 5.40 -18.08
N GLY A 111 -1.61 4.92 -17.09
CA GLY A 111 -1.20 3.83 -16.21
C GLY A 111 -1.92 2.53 -16.54
N VAL A 112 -1.88 1.60 -15.59
CA VAL A 112 -2.72 0.40 -15.56
C VAL A 112 -3.73 0.55 -14.44
N GLY A 113 -5.01 0.52 -14.79
CA GLY A 113 -6.08 0.57 -13.81
C GLY A 113 -6.11 -0.70 -12.96
N ASN A 114 -6.38 -0.57 -11.67
CA ASN A 114 -6.68 -1.71 -10.82
C ASN A 114 -7.84 -1.37 -9.87
N SER A 115 -8.61 -2.39 -9.50
CA SER A 115 -9.65 -2.27 -8.47
C SER A 115 -9.34 -3.30 -7.39
N THR A 116 -8.89 -2.81 -6.24
CA THR A 116 -8.52 -3.65 -5.12
C THR A 116 -9.67 -3.73 -4.14
N GLY A 117 -10.05 -4.96 -3.78
CA GLY A 117 -11.04 -5.26 -2.76
C GLY A 117 -10.43 -5.90 -1.52
N LEU A 118 -11.31 -6.34 -0.61
CA LEU A 118 -11.02 -6.80 0.74
C LEU A 118 -9.93 -7.87 0.92
N GLY A 119 -9.52 -8.57 -0.14
CA GLY A 119 -8.52 -9.64 -0.05
C GLY A 119 -7.16 -9.23 0.51
N MET A 120 -6.79 -7.95 0.39
CA MET A 120 -5.52 -7.43 0.91
C MET A 120 -5.53 -7.15 2.41
N ALA A 121 -6.70 -6.88 3.00
CA ALA A 121 -6.78 -6.51 4.40
C ALA A 121 -6.36 -7.66 5.35
N PRO A 122 -6.89 -8.89 5.22
CA PRO A 122 -6.44 -10.02 6.03
C PRO A 122 -4.98 -10.39 5.82
N PHE A 123 -4.40 -10.08 4.66
CA PHE A 123 -2.98 -10.31 4.42
C PHE A 123 -2.14 -9.47 5.37
N LEU A 124 -2.41 -8.17 5.50
CA LEU A 124 -1.66 -7.31 6.41
C LEU A 124 -1.78 -7.78 7.86
N VAL A 125 -3.02 -8.09 8.28
CA VAL A 125 -3.27 -8.63 9.62
C VAL A 125 -2.44 -9.89 9.84
N ARG A 126 -2.43 -10.84 8.91
CA ARG A 126 -1.73 -12.13 9.10
C ARG A 126 -0.20 -12.07 9.05
N HIS A 127 0.40 -10.95 8.63
CA HIS A 127 1.85 -10.83 8.45
C HIS A 127 2.43 -9.61 9.20
N PRO A 128 2.31 -9.56 10.53
CA PRO A 128 2.82 -8.43 11.32
C PRO A 128 4.32 -8.21 11.14
N ASP A 129 5.12 -9.27 11.01
CA ASP A 129 6.57 -9.15 10.75
C ASP A 129 6.84 -8.40 9.44
N LEU A 130 6.05 -8.67 8.39
CA LEU A 130 6.19 -8.03 7.08
C LEU A 130 5.77 -6.56 7.13
N VAL A 131 4.66 -6.25 7.80
CA VAL A 131 4.21 -4.86 8.02
C VAL A 131 5.26 -4.10 8.81
N ASN A 132 5.82 -4.72 9.86
CA ASN A 132 6.89 -4.13 10.63
C ASN A 132 8.12 -3.81 9.75
N ALA A 133 8.57 -4.77 8.95
CA ALA A 133 9.68 -4.54 8.02
C ALA A 133 9.42 -3.36 7.08
N TRP A 134 8.22 -3.28 6.49
CA TRP A 134 7.86 -2.17 5.61
C TRP A 134 7.96 -0.81 6.28
N ILE A 135 7.39 -0.67 7.47
CA ILE A 135 7.42 0.60 8.19
C ILE A 135 8.82 0.89 8.72
N THR A 136 9.51 -0.08 9.32
CA THR A 136 10.89 0.10 9.81
C THR A 136 11.85 0.50 8.70
N THR A 137 11.79 -0.14 7.52
CA THR A 137 12.62 0.23 6.37
C THR A 137 12.32 1.65 5.94
N ARG A 138 11.04 2.02 5.83
CA ARG A 138 10.63 3.38 5.45
C ARG A 138 11.11 4.43 6.46
N GLU A 139 10.93 4.20 7.75
CA GLU A 139 11.41 5.07 8.82
C GLU A 139 12.95 5.19 8.82
N THR A 140 13.64 4.08 8.55
CA THR A 140 15.11 4.07 8.41
C THR A 140 15.55 4.91 7.21
N ALA A 141 14.87 4.79 6.07
CA ALA A 141 15.14 5.59 4.88
C ALA A 141 14.96 7.09 5.17
N LEU A 142 13.84 7.46 5.82
CA LEU A 142 13.58 8.84 6.22
C LEU A 142 14.64 9.36 7.19
N ALA A 143 15.03 8.57 8.20
CA ALA A 143 16.06 8.94 9.16
C ALA A 143 17.42 9.18 8.48
N ARG A 144 17.80 8.34 7.50
CA ARG A 144 19.02 8.53 6.70
C ARG A 144 18.99 9.86 5.95
N VAL A 145 17.90 10.17 5.25
CA VAL A 145 17.75 11.45 4.52
C VAL A 145 17.79 12.65 5.46
N ARG A 146 17.04 12.60 6.57
CA ARG A 146 17.03 13.69 7.58
C ARG A 146 18.39 13.92 8.24
N SER A 147 19.24 12.90 8.31
CA SER A 147 20.57 13.00 8.92
C SER A 147 21.62 13.71 8.06
N LEU A 148 21.33 13.97 6.78
CA LEU A 148 22.25 14.63 5.86
C LEU A 148 22.52 16.07 6.31
N ASN A 149 23.79 16.43 6.51
CA ASN A 149 24.17 17.76 7.00
C ASN A 149 23.90 18.91 6.01
N ALA A 150 23.79 18.60 4.72
CA ALA A 150 23.56 19.56 3.64
C ALA A 150 22.79 18.87 2.50
N TYR A 151 22.19 19.67 1.62
CA TYR A 151 21.67 19.18 0.34
C TYR A 151 22.81 19.17 -0.70
N ASP A 152 22.70 18.29 -1.69
CA ASP A 152 23.38 18.48 -2.96
C ASP A 152 22.40 19.00 -4.01
N GLN A 153 22.93 19.67 -5.03
CA GLN A 153 22.11 20.39 -6.02
C GLN A 153 21.23 19.45 -6.86
N GLU A 154 21.69 18.22 -7.10
CA GLU A 154 20.93 17.20 -7.81
C GLU A 154 19.72 16.79 -6.98
N ALA A 155 19.91 16.50 -5.69
CA ALA A 155 18.84 16.09 -4.80
C ALA A 155 17.78 17.18 -4.60
N LYS A 156 18.20 18.45 -4.47
CA LYS A 156 17.28 19.59 -4.43
C LYS A 156 16.47 19.72 -5.72
N THR A 157 17.13 19.58 -6.87
CA THR A 157 16.44 19.67 -8.18
C THR A 157 15.45 18.51 -8.34
N GLY A 158 15.85 17.29 -7.96
CA GLY A 158 14.98 16.11 -7.96
C GLY A 158 13.77 16.28 -7.04
N PHE A 159 13.97 16.78 -5.81
CA PHE A 159 12.88 17.09 -4.88
C PHE A 159 11.87 18.08 -5.48
N LEU A 160 12.34 19.19 -6.05
CA LEU A 160 11.47 20.23 -6.63
C LEU A 160 10.70 19.70 -7.87
N SER A 161 11.36 18.86 -8.67
CA SER A 161 10.73 18.18 -9.81
C SER A 161 9.63 17.22 -9.34
N ALA A 162 9.93 16.39 -8.32
CA ALA A 162 8.98 15.46 -7.73
C ALA A 162 7.78 16.21 -7.10
N LEU A 163 8.02 17.35 -6.44
CA LEU A 163 6.96 18.19 -5.88
C LEU A 163 6.05 18.75 -6.97
N THR A 164 6.63 19.23 -8.07
CA THR A 164 5.86 19.70 -9.23
C THR A 164 4.98 18.57 -9.78
N ALA A 165 5.54 17.37 -9.98
CA ALA A 165 4.80 16.21 -10.45
C ALA A 165 3.69 15.76 -9.47
N ALA A 166 3.94 15.85 -8.16
CA ALA A 166 2.94 15.54 -7.13
C ALA A 166 1.76 16.53 -7.15
N ILE A 167 2.04 17.83 -7.31
CA ILE A 167 1.02 18.88 -7.47
C ILE A 167 0.16 18.61 -8.71
N GLU A 168 0.81 18.37 -9.86
CA GLU A 168 0.09 18.04 -11.11
C GLU A 168 -0.78 16.79 -10.95
N ASN A 169 -0.24 15.72 -10.34
CA ASN A 169 -0.99 14.50 -10.09
C ASN A 169 -2.22 14.75 -9.20
N ALA A 170 -2.05 15.50 -8.10
CA ALA A 170 -3.15 15.84 -7.19
C ALA A 170 -4.23 16.71 -7.88
N GLN A 171 -3.86 17.59 -8.80
CA GLN A 171 -4.81 18.39 -9.58
C GLN A 171 -5.62 17.51 -10.54
N LEU A 172 -4.99 16.53 -11.18
CA LEU A 172 -5.62 15.64 -12.16
C LEU A 172 -6.45 14.52 -11.52
N TRP A 173 -6.24 14.25 -10.24
CA TRP A 173 -6.99 13.25 -9.50
C TRP A 173 -8.41 13.74 -9.26
N ASN A 174 -9.40 13.02 -9.77
CA ASN A 174 -10.81 13.30 -9.52
C ASN A 174 -11.49 12.12 -8.84
N THR A 175 -12.39 12.41 -7.91
CA THR A 175 -13.18 11.43 -7.17
C THR A 175 -14.55 11.98 -6.86
N SER A 176 -15.54 11.10 -6.79
CA SER A 176 -16.90 11.42 -6.34
C SER A 176 -17.17 10.96 -4.91
N HIS A 177 -16.19 10.33 -4.25
CA HIS A 177 -16.38 9.79 -2.91
C HIS A 177 -16.26 10.89 -1.86
N PRO A 178 -17.27 11.12 -0.99
CA PRO A 178 -17.27 12.25 -0.06
C PRO A 178 -16.01 12.36 0.79
N LEU A 179 -15.56 11.26 1.40
CA LEU A 179 -14.35 11.24 2.22
C LEU A 179 -13.09 11.59 1.41
N GLN A 180 -12.99 11.11 0.17
CA GLN A 180 -11.80 11.32 -0.65
C GLN A 180 -11.77 12.73 -1.24
N VAL A 181 -12.94 13.34 -1.48
CA VAL A 181 -13.02 14.76 -1.88
C VAL A 181 -12.38 15.65 -0.81
N THR A 182 -12.70 15.43 0.47
CA THR A 182 -12.09 16.17 1.58
C THR A 182 -10.59 15.90 1.67
N ARG A 183 -10.17 14.62 1.76
CA ARG A 183 -8.74 14.25 1.83
C ARG A 183 -7.92 14.82 0.67
N LEU A 184 -8.47 14.86 -0.54
CA LEU A 184 -7.79 15.40 -1.71
C LEU A 184 -7.73 16.93 -1.70
N ALA A 185 -8.74 17.61 -1.16
CA ALA A 185 -8.67 19.06 -0.96
C ALA A 185 -7.57 19.42 0.04
N ASP A 186 -7.49 18.68 1.15
CA ASP A 186 -6.43 18.86 2.16
C ASP A 186 -5.05 18.61 1.55
N LEU A 187 -4.86 17.51 0.82
CA LEU A 187 -3.60 17.20 0.14
C LEU A 187 -3.18 18.29 -0.87
N ARG A 188 -4.12 18.84 -1.64
CA ARG A 188 -3.82 19.95 -2.58
C ARG A 188 -3.39 21.21 -1.85
N ASN A 189 -4.04 21.52 -0.73
CA ASN A 189 -3.65 22.64 0.12
C ASN A 189 -2.25 22.42 0.70
N ASP A 190 -1.98 21.24 1.24
CA ASP A 190 -0.68 20.86 1.80
C ASP A 190 0.45 20.99 0.77
N LEU A 191 0.26 20.45 -0.44
CA LEU A 191 1.24 20.56 -1.52
C LEU A 191 1.46 22.01 -1.96
N SER A 192 0.41 22.84 -2.00
CA SER A 192 0.53 24.27 -2.29
C SER A 192 1.28 25.03 -1.19
N MET A 193 1.08 24.67 0.07
CA MET A 193 1.84 25.24 1.20
C MET A 193 3.30 24.84 1.13
N LEU A 194 3.59 23.57 0.85
CA LEU A 194 4.94 23.05 0.69
C LEU A 194 5.68 23.76 -0.46
N ASP A 195 5.04 23.91 -1.62
CA ASP A 195 5.57 24.63 -2.79
C ASP A 195 5.93 26.08 -2.46
N THR A 196 5.02 26.78 -1.77
CA THR A 196 5.28 28.16 -1.31
C THR A 196 6.47 28.21 -0.33
N HIS A 197 6.54 27.26 0.60
CA HIS A 197 7.57 27.22 1.62
C HIS A 197 8.97 27.01 1.01
N VAL A 198 9.11 26.04 0.11
CA VAL A 198 10.42 25.65 -0.46
C VAL A 198 11.07 26.73 -1.32
N HIS A 199 10.28 27.68 -1.84
CA HIS A 199 10.78 28.86 -2.54
C HIS A 199 11.52 29.86 -1.65
N THR A 200 11.16 29.92 -0.37
CA THR A 200 11.77 30.83 0.62
C THR A 200 12.62 30.09 1.66
N PHE A 201 12.67 28.76 1.56
CA PHE A 201 13.40 27.90 2.48
C PHE A 201 14.92 28.14 2.37
N ASP A 202 15.57 28.29 3.51
CA ASP A 202 17.03 28.39 3.59
C ASP A 202 17.64 27.00 3.43
N TRP A 203 17.99 26.66 2.20
CA TRP A 203 18.61 25.37 1.87
C TRP A 203 20.03 25.24 2.44
N ASP A 204 20.73 26.34 2.71
CA ASP A 204 22.11 26.32 3.19
C ASP A 204 22.21 26.12 4.71
N THR A 205 21.07 26.01 5.40
CA THR A 205 21.03 25.59 6.81
C THR A 205 21.62 24.20 7.00
N LYS A 206 22.12 23.93 8.21
CA LYS A 206 22.56 22.59 8.59
C LYS A 206 21.35 21.65 8.68
N MET A 207 21.47 20.45 8.10
CA MET A 207 20.39 19.45 8.06
C MET A 207 19.09 19.97 7.42
N PRO A 208 19.15 20.46 6.17
CA PRO A 208 17.99 21.10 5.52
C PRO A 208 16.79 20.17 5.41
N TRP A 209 17.01 18.88 5.15
CA TRP A 209 15.93 17.90 5.04
C TRP A 209 15.21 17.63 6.37
N ASP A 210 15.92 17.64 7.51
CA ASP A 210 15.27 17.54 8.82
C ASP A 210 14.46 18.80 9.15
N HIS A 211 14.98 19.98 8.81
CA HIS A 211 14.25 21.23 8.96
C HIS A 211 12.97 21.23 8.12
N LEU A 212 13.03 20.75 6.87
CA LEU A 212 11.87 20.63 6.01
C LEU A 212 10.85 19.61 6.54
N TRP A 213 11.31 18.46 7.04
CA TRP A 213 10.44 17.45 7.67
C TRP A 213 9.71 18.02 8.89
N ARG A 214 10.44 18.65 9.83
CA ARG A 214 9.85 19.24 11.04
C ARG A 214 8.87 20.38 10.72
N TRP A 215 9.15 21.15 9.67
CA TRP A 215 8.19 22.12 9.18
C TRP A 215 6.92 21.41 8.70
N GLY A 216 7.07 20.34 7.92
CA GLY A 216 5.96 19.50 7.46
C GLY A 216 5.09 18.96 8.60
N GLU A 217 5.70 18.39 9.65
CA GLU A 217 5.02 17.88 10.85
C GLU A 217 4.13 18.95 11.53
N GLN A 218 4.53 20.22 11.47
CA GLN A 218 3.83 21.31 12.13
C GLN A 218 2.73 21.96 11.27
N HIS A 219 2.82 21.85 9.95
CA HIS A 219 2.01 22.66 9.03
C HIS A 219 1.14 21.84 8.06
N LEU A 220 1.49 20.58 7.81
CA LEU A 220 0.78 19.73 6.85
C LEU A 220 -0.14 18.74 7.56
N SER A 221 -1.25 18.38 6.92
CA SER A 221 -2.08 17.26 7.37
C SER A 221 -1.32 15.92 7.27
N ASN A 222 -1.88 14.84 7.83
CA ASN A 222 -1.28 13.51 7.70
C ASN A 222 -1.05 13.09 6.23
N GLU A 223 -1.98 13.43 5.33
CA GLU A 223 -1.83 13.13 3.89
C GLU A 223 -0.66 13.94 3.28
N GLY A 224 -0.52 15.21 3.67
CA GLY A 224 0.59 16.06 3.24
C GLY A 224 1.94 15.62 3.80
N GLN A 225 1.99 15.15 5.05
CA GLN A 225 3.21 14.60 5.66
C GLN A 225 3.66 13.32 4.95
N GLU A 226 2.72 12.42 4.62
CA GLU A 226 2.99 11.20 3.86
C GLU A 226 3.47 11.49 2.42
N ALA A 227 2.92 12.54 1.79
CA ALA A 227 3.41 13.03 0.50
C ALA A 227 4.82 13.62 0.62
N LEU A 228 5.07 14.49 1.61
CA LEU A 228 6.39 15.07 1.87
C LEU A 228 7.44 13.98 2.12
N LEU A 229 7.11 12.94 2.89
CA LEU A 229 8.03 11.81 3.11
C LEU A 229 8.44 11.19 1.78
N SER A 230 7.48 10.88 0.91
CA SER A 230 7.76 10.30 -0.41
C SER A 230 8.66 11.22 -1.25
N LEU A 231 8.38 12.53 -1.23
CA LEU A 231 9.19 13.54 -1.92
C LEU A 231 10.62 13.63 -1.37
N LEU A 232 10.80 13.47 -0.05
CA LEU A 232 12.12 13.44 0.58
C LEU A 232 12.91 12.19 0.15
N LEU A 233 12.27 11.04 -0.05
CA LEU A 233 12.96 9.81 -0.44
C LEU A 233 13.35 9.79 -1.92
N GLU A 234 12.47 10.29 -2.80
CA GLU A 234 12.60 10.20 -4.27
C GLU A 234 14.01 10.55 -4.81
N PRO A 235 14.64 11.69 -4.46
CA PRO A 235 15.95 12.03 -5.00
C PRO A 235 17.15 11.37 -4.29
N HIS A 236 16.91 10.54 -3.27
CA HIS A 236 17.96 10.01 -2.39
C HIS A 236 18.22 8.51 -2.57
N GLY A 237 17.85 7.91 -3.71
CA GLY A 237 18.04 6.47 -4.00
C GLY A 237 19.44 5.93 -3.63
N ARG A 238 20.51 6.71 -3.91
CA ARG A 238 21.90 6.34 -3.59
C ARG A 238 22.16 5.96 -2.12
N ILE A 239 21.36 6.46 -1.17
CA ILE A 239 21.54 6.19 0.27
C ILE A 239 20.40 5.38 0.90
N ILE A 240 19.37 5.03 0.14
CA ILE A 240 18.20 4.29 0.64
C ILE A 240 17.88 3.02 -0.15
N ASP A 241 18.30 2.89 -1.41
CA ASP A 241 17.92 1.74 -2.25
C ASP A 241 18.52 0.42 -1.75
N ASP A 242 19.62 0.46 -0.97
CA ASP A 242 20.16 -0.71 -0.29
C ASP A 242 19.18 -1.32 0.72
N LEU A 243 18.24 -0.51 1.25
CA LEU A 243 17.20 -0.95 2.17
C LEU A 243 16.07 -1.71 1.47
N ALA A 244 15.98 -1.72 0.15
CA ALA A 244 14.87 -2.35 -0.57
C ALA A 244 14.74 -3.86 -0.26
N SER A 245 15.87 -4.52 0.00
CA SER A 245 15.90 -5.94 0.41
C SER A 245 15.33 -6.16 1.82
N ASP A 246 15.39 -5.16 2.71
CA ASP A 246 14.86 -5.22 4.07
C ASP A 246 13.32 -5.16 4.12
N LEU A 247 12.66 -4.72 3.04
CA LEU A 247 11.20 -4.78 2.90
C LEU A 247 10.67 -6.23 2.87
N SER A 248 11.55 -7.18 2.61
CA SER A 248 11.26 -8.60 2.73
C SER A 248 11.75 -9.09 4.09
N THR A 249 10.86 -9.67 4.88
CA THR A 249 11.30 -10.44 6.04
C THR A 249 11.89 -11.78 5.58
N ALA A 250 12.77 -12.35 6.40
CA ALA A 250 13.02 -13.79 6.34
C ALA A 250 11.71 -14.53 6.68
N LEU A 251 10.85 -14.67 5.67
CA LEU A 251 9.60 -15.42 5.71
C LEU A 251 9.90 -16.79 6.33
N GLY A 252 9.31 -17.09 7.49
CA GLY A 252 9.37 -18.43 8.07
C GLY A 252 10.07 -18.61 9.42
N LYS A 253 10.44 -17.55 10.15
CA LYS A 253 10.63 -17.70 11.60
C LYS A 253 9.25 -17.83 12.25
N ASP A 254 8.73 -19.06 12.30
CA ASP A 254 7.59 -19.34 13.17
C ASP A 254 8.03 -19.12 14.62
N ASN A 255 7.80 -17.91 15.13
CA ASN A 255 8.08 -17.58 16.51
C ASN A 255 7.16 -18.45 17.37
N LYS A 256 7.77 -19.45 17.99
CA LYS A 256 7.10 -20.31 18.97
C LYS A 256 6.70 -19.46 20.15
N ILE A 257 5.52 -19.72 20.70
CA ILE A 257 5.09 -19.10 21.96
C ILE A 257 6.08 -19.49 23.06
N ASP A 258 6.59 -18.50 23.77
CA ASP A 258 7.29 -18.70 25.02
C ASP A 258 6.26 -18.98 26.11
N GLY A 259 6.05 -20.25 26.42
CA GLY A 259 5.12 -20.66 27.46
C GLY A 259 5.64 -20.41 28.88
N ALA A 260 6.93 -20.12 29.06
CA ALA A 260 7.52 -19.90 30.38
C ALA A 260 7.36 -18.45 30.87
N MET A 261 7.09 -17.51 29.95
CA MET A 261 6.71 -16.13 30.27
C MET A 261 5.61 -16.12 31.32
N SER A 262 5.75 -15.24 32.31
CA SER A 262 4.79 -15.09 33.40
C SER A 262 3.56 -14.29 32.98
N VAL A 263 2.44 -14.47 33.68
CA VAL A 263 1.25 -13.62 33.51
C VAL A 263 1.56 -12.15 33.81
N ALA A 264 2.43 -11.85 34.78
CA ALA A 264 2.87 -10.48 35.04
C ALA A 264 3.53 -9.83 33.83
N GLU A 265 4.56 -10.47 33.25
CA GLU A 265 5.24 -9.96 32.06
C GLU A 265 4.27 -9.78 30.88
N MET A 266 3.36 -10.73 30.67
CA MET A 266 2.33 -10.61 29.63
C MET A 266 1.42 -9.38 29.85
N LYS A 267 0.98 -9.13 31.08
CA LYS A 267 0.16 -7.95 31.43
C LYS A 267 0.92 -6.65 31.23
N GLU A 268 2.22 -6.61 31.53
CA GLU A 268 3.08 -5.45 31.27
C GLU A 268 3.13 -5.14 29.78
N ILE A 269 3.41 -6.14 28.92
CA ILE A 269 3.45 -5.96 27.46
C ILE A 269 2.09 -5.50 26.92
N LEU A 270 0.99 -6.07 27.42
CA LEU A 270 -0.37 -5.65 27.06
C LEU A 270 -0.61 -4.18 27.39
N SER A 271 -0.21 -3.73 28.58
CA SER A 271 -0.39 -2.35 29.01
C SER A 271 0.44 -1.35 28.20
N GLU A 272 1.65 -1.75 27.78
CA GLU A 272 2.58 -0.88 27.06
C GLU A 272 2.23 -0.78 25.57
N HIS A 273 1.93 -1.91 24.91
CA HIS A 273 1.81 -1.97 23.44
C HIS A 273 0.38 -2.15 22.93
N PHE A 274 -0.56 -2.54 23.80
CA PHE A 274 -1.92 -2.89 23.40
C PHE A 274 -3.01 -2.11 24.12
N ASN A 275 -2.67 -0.98 24.75
CA ASN A 275 -3.65 -0.12 25.41
C ASN A 275 -4.79 0.31 24.45
N TRP A 276 -4.49 0.49 23.16
CA TRP A 276 -5.48 0.81 22.12
C TRP A 276 -6.55 -0.28 21.95
N ALA A 277 -6.22 -1.56 22.19
CA ALA A 277 -7.13 -2.69 22.12
C ALA A 277 -7.84 -2.94 23.44
N VAL A 278 -7.11 -2.83 24.56
CA VAL A 278 -7.64 -3.07 25.92
C VAL A 278 -8.64 -2.00 26.34
N SER A 279 -8.49 -0.77 25.84
CA SER A 279 -9.41 0.34 26.14
C SER A 279 -10.73 0.32 25.34
N THR A 280 -10.87 -0.54 24.33
CA THR A 280 -12.10 -0.68 23.55
C THR A 280 -13.16 -1.49 24.31
N ASP A 281 -14.38 -0.96 24.39
CA ASP A 281 -15.51 -1.66 25.03
C ASP A 281 -16.21 -2.62 24.05
N PHE A 282 -15.76 -3.87 24.04
CA PHE A 282 -16.40 -4.93 23.24
C PHE A 282 -17.74 -5.44 23.82
N GLN A 283 -18.30 -4.82 24.86
CA GLN A 283 -19.73 -5.02 25.21
C GLN A 283 -20.64 -4.12 24.38
N ASP A 284 -20.10 -3.04 23.80
CA ASP A 284 -20.83 -2.25 22.81
C ASP A 284 -20.98 -3.08 21.51
N LYS A 285 -22.20 -3.06 20.97
CA LYS A 285 -22.54 -3.70 19.70
C LYS A 285 -21.89 -2.98 18.53
N ASP A 286 -21.65 -1.68 18.66
CA ASP A 286 -21.00 -0.89 17.62
C ASP A 286 -19.52 -1.27 17.49
N GLU A 287 -18.86 -1.68 18.57
CA GLU A 287 -17.49 -2.20 18.56
C GLU A 287 -17.39 -3.67 18.08
N ASN A 288 -18.52 -4.32 17.84
CA ASN A 288 -18.63 -5.69 17.31
C ASN A 288 -19.61 -5.77 16.13
N ALA A 289 -19.76 -4.70 15.37
CA ALA A 289 -20.78 -4.61 14.35
C ALA A 289 -20.47 -5.44 13.09
N LEU A 290 -19.20 -5.80 12.87
CA LEU A 290 -18.72 -6.47 11.67
C LEU A 290 -18.04 -7.80 11.97
N PHE A 291 -18.07 -8.72 11.01
CA PHE A 291 -17.29 -9.96 11.07
C PHE A 291 -16.66 -10.28 9.71
N TRP A 292 -15.43 -10.76 9.73
CA TRP A 292 -14.70 -11.14 8.52
C TRP A 292 -14.90 -12.62 8.21
N TYR A 293 -15.15 -12.98 6.97
CA TYR A 293 -15.30 -14.39 6.55
C TYR A 293 -14.67 -14.62 5.17
N VAL A 294 -14.52 -15.88 4.77
CA VAL A 294 -14.11 -16.24 3.39
C VAL A 294 -15.32 -16.75 2.63
N SER A 295 -15.63 -16.14 1.50
CA SER A 295 -16.70 -16.61 0.62
C SER A 295 -16.32 -17.95 -0.01
N GLU A 296 -17.21 -18.94 0.06
CA GLU A 296 -17.01 -20.24 -0.61
C GLU A 296 -16.99 -20.08 -2.14
N GLU A 297 -17.90 -19.28 -2.72
CA GLU A 297 -18.02 -19.11 -4.17
C GLU A 297 -16.80 -18.40 -4.78
N LYS A 298 -16.30 -17.36 -4.11
CA LYS A 298 -15.21 -16.52 -4.64
C LYS A 298 -13.84 -16.86 -4.07
N LEU A 299 -13.77 -17.63 -2.98
CA LEU A 299 -12.54 -17.91 -2.22
C LEU A 299 -11.79 -16.63 -1.84
N GLU A 300 -12.55 -15.60 -1.50
CA GLU A 300 -12.06 -14.26 -1.18
C GLU A 300 -12.60 -13.78 0.16
N PRO A 301 -11.80 -13.01 0.93
CA PRO A 301 -12.28 -12.36 2.14
C PRO A 301 -13.45 -11.41 1.89
N ARG A 302 -14.40 -11.42 2.83
CA ARG A 302 -15.61 -10.59 2.85
C ARG A 302 -15.85 -10.09 4.28
N ILE A 303 -16.71 -9.08 4.38
CA ILE A 303 -17.18 -8.52 5.66
C ILE A 303 -18.69 -8.54 5.66
N GLY A 304 -19.25 -9.17 6.69
CA GLY A 304 -20.67 -9.16 7.03
C GLY A 304 -20.94 -8.32 8.27
N ARG A 305 -22.21 -8.02 8.51
CA ARG A 305 -22.72 -7.27 9.66
C ARG A 305 -23.35 -8.22 10.67
N VAL A 306 -22.89 -8.16 11.91
CA VAL A 306 -23.38 -9.02 13.00
C VAL A 306 -24.88 -8.79 13.22
N GLY A 307 -25.64 -9.88 13.31
CA GLY A 307 -27.09 -9.84 13.51
C GLY A 307 -27.91 -9.43 12.28
N ILE A 308 -27.27 -9.20 11.12
CA ILE A 308 -27.93 -8.85 9.85
C ILE A 308 -27.58 -9.88 8.78
N ASP A 309 -26.29 -10.10 8.56
CA ASP A 309 -25.79 -11.04 7.55
C ASP A 309 -25.60 -12.44 8.16
N GLU A 310 -25.91 -13.49 7.39
CA GLU A 310 -25.63 -14.89 7.76
C GLU A 310 -24.11 -15.18 7.74
N GLY A 311 -23.67 -16.22 8.45
CA GLY A 311 -22.29 -16.68 8.41
C GLY A 311 -21.39 -16.11 9.50
N HIS A 312 -21.94 -15.49 10.55
CA HIS A 312 -21.15 -14.99 11.69
C HIS A 312 -20.37 -16.12 12.39
N GLU A 313 -20.90 -17.33 12.39
CA GLU A 313 -20.23 -18.54 12.88
C GLU A 313 -18.98 -18.93 12.07
N LEU A 314 -18.79 -18.36 10.87
CA LEU A 314 -17.63 -18.57 9.98
C LEU A 314 -16.58 -17.45 10.14
N GLU A 315 -16.71 -16.63 11.18
CA GLU A 315 -15.80 -15.52 11.43
C GLU A 315 -14.33 -15.97 11.47
N GLN A 316 -13.50 -15.22 10.77
CA GLN A 316 -12.05 -15.35 10.78
C GLN A 316 -11.48 -14.56 11.95
N PRO A 317 -10.38 -15.03 12.59
CA PRO A 317 -9.77 -14.38 13.74
C PRO A 317 -8.94 -13.15 13.30
N LEU A 318 -9.61 -12.13 12.76
CA LEU A 318 -9.01 -10.88 12.28
C LEU A 318 -9.32 -9.68 13.19
N GLY A 319 -10.29 -9.80 14.10
CA GLY A 319 -10.57 -8.81 15.15
C GLY A 319 -9.51 -8.85 16.26
N ILE A 320 -8.28 -8.43 15.96
CA ILE A 320 -7.13 -8.52 16.88
C ILE A 320 -7.39 -7.74 18.17
N ALA A 321 -7.97 -6.54 18.07
CA ALA A 321 -8.34 -5.74 19.22
C ALA A 321 -9.20 -6.52 20.23
N ARG A 322 -10.23 -7.23 19.72
CA ARG A 322 -11.10 -8.08 20.55
C ARG A 322 -10.37 -9.26 21.17
N LEU A 323 -9.58 -9.98 20.37
CA LEU A 323 -8.78 -11.12 20.85
C LEU A 323 -7.82 -10.71 21.98
N ILE A 324 -7.23 -9.53 21.87
CA ILE A 324 -6.31 -8.97 22.87
C ILE A 324 -7.08 -8.52 24.12
N SER A 325 -8.22 -7.85 23.96
CA SER A 325 -9.09 -7.45 25.07
C SER A 325 -9.61 -8.66 25.87
N ASP A 326 -10.04 -9.72 25.17
CA ASP A 326 -10.49 -10.97 25.78
C ASP A 326 -9.36 -11.66 26.56
N LEU A 327 -8.14 -11.75 25.99
CA LEU A 327 -6.97 -12.24 26.70
C LEU A 327 -6.69 -11.42 27.96
N SER A 328 -6.65 -10.09 27.83
CA SER A 328 -6.36 -9.19 28.96
C SER A 328 -7.37 -9.37 30.09
N ARG A 329 -8.66 -9.48 29.78
CA ARG A 329 -9.73 -9.71 30.77
C ARG A 329 -9.57 -11.06 31.48
N ASP A 330 -9.29 -12.12 30.74
CA ASP A 330 -9.20 -13.46 31.33
C ASP A 330 -7.96 -13.60 32.22
N LEU A 331 -6.85 -12.94 31.87
CA LEU A 331 -5.64 -12.90 32.69
C LEU A 331 -5.84 -12.22 34.07
N GLU A 332 -6.90 -11.44 34.28
CA GLU A 332 -7.23 -10.88 35.60
C GLU A 332 -7.58 -11.95 36.64
N THR A 333 -7.94 -13.15 36.20
CA THR A 333 -8.27 -14.27 37.10
C THR A 333 -7.08 -15.18 37.42
N TRP A 334 -5.90 -14.92 36.85
CA TRP A 334 -4.69 -15.72 37.01
C TRP A 334 -3.68 -15.05 37.97
N ASN A 335 -2.84 -15.86 38.63
CA ASN A 335 -1.77 -15.30 39.46
C ASN A 335 -0.65 -14.77 38.57
N ASN A 336 -0.06 -13.65 38.96
CA ASN A 336 1.06 -13.01 38.26
C ASN A 336 2.25 -13.95 38.01
N SER A 337 2.49 -14.93 38.89
CA SER A 337 3.58 -15.90 38.77
C SER A 337 3.24 -17.12 37.90
N ASP A 338 1.98 -17.28 37.47
CA ASP A 338 1.59 -18.42 36.65
C ASP A 338 2.24 -18.30 35.26
N PRO A 339 2.68 -19.42 34.65
CA PRO A 339 3.24 -19.38 33.31
C PRO A 339 2.15 -19.33 32.24
N ILE A 340 2.39 -18.65 31.13
CA ILE A 340 1.47 -18.58 29.98
C ILE A 340 1.13 -19.96 29.41
N ALA A 341 2.02 -20.95 29.54
CA ALA A 341 1.71 -22.34 29.21
C ALA A 341 0.49 -22.87 29.98
N ALA A 342 0.36 -22.56 31.27
CA ALA A 342 -0.78 -22.99 32.08
C ALA A 342 -2.07 -22.30 31.63
N VAL A 343 -1.99 -21.01 31.29
CA VAL A 343 -3.11 -20.25 30.70
C VAL A 343 -3.59 -20.93 29.42
N LEU A 344 -2.70 -21.18 28.47
CA LEU A 344 -3.05 -21.78 27.17
C LEU A 344 -3.50 -23.25 27.25
N MET A 345 -3.12 -23.99 28.29
CA MET A 345 -3.68 -25.32 28.56
C MET A 345 -5.15 -25.24 28.97
N ARG A 346 -5.58 -24.15 29.61
CA ARG A 346 -6.95 -23.93 30.07
C ARG A 346 -7.80 -23.16 29.07
N LEU A 347 -7.19 -22.18 28.39
CA LEU A 347 -7.80 -21.22 27.46
C LEU A 347 -7.03 -21.25 26.12
N PRO A 348 -7.09 -22.35 25.35
CA PRO A 348 -6.35 -22.51 24.10
C PRO A 348 -6.73 -21.51 23.00
N GLU A 349 -7.92 -20.91 23.07
CA GLU A 349 -8.41 -19.86 22.18
C GLU A 349 -7.50 -18.62 22.15
N HIS A 350 -6.79 -18.35 23.25
CA HIS A 350 -5.89 -17.19 23.37
C HIS A 350 -4.55 -17.36 22.66
N ARG A 351 -4.30 -18.51 22.02
CA ARG A 351 -3.02 -18.81 21.36
C ARG A 351 -2.60 -17.75 20.33
N LEU A 352 -3.56 -17.23 19.54
CA LEU A 352 -3.28 -16.20 18.54
C LEU A 352 -2.94 -14.85 19.19
N ALA A 353 -3.68 -14.45 20.22
CA ALA A 353 -3.45 -13.22 20.97
C ALA A 353 -2.08 -13.25 21.67
N VAL A 354 -1.78 -14.33 22.41
CA VAL A 354 -0.49 -14.53 23.09
C VAL A 354 0.68 -14.43 22.10
N LYS A 355 0.58 -15.09 20.93
CA LYS A 355 1.64 -15.04 19.93
C LYS A 355 1.90 -13.59 19.47
N ARG A 356 0.84 -12.81 19.23
CA ARG A 356 0.98 -11.39 18.85
C ARG A 356 1.61 -10.55 19.93
N VAL A 357 1.15 -10.68 21.17
CA VAL A 357 1.68 -9.89 22.30
C VAL A 357 3.18 -10.15 22.45
N GLN A 358 3.61 -11.40 22.40
CA GLN A 358 5.04 -11.75 22.47
C GLN A 358 5.85 -11.23 21.28
N GLN A 359 5.24 -11.13 20.09
CA GLN A 359 5.90 -10.62 18.88
C GLN A 359 6.02 -9.08 18.86
N ALA A 360 5.18 -8.35 19.61
CA ALA A 360 5.19 -6.89 19.62
C ALA A 360 6.54 -6.31 20.08
N LEU A 361 7.24 -7.00 20.98
CA LEU A 361 8.55 -6.60 21.49
C LEU A 361 9.63 -6.53 20.38
N SER A 362 9.52 -7.38 19.36
CA SER A 362 10.45 -7.38 18.22
C SER A 362 9.92 -6.66 16.99
N ASN A 363 8.63 -6.31 16.97
CA ASN A 363 7.93 -5.75 15.82
C ASN A 363 7.09 -4.52 16.22
N PRO A 364 7.72 -3.38 16.53
CA PRO A 364 7.01 -2.18 17.01
C PRO A 364 5.95 -1.65 16.04
N TYR A 365 6.09 -1.92 14.74
CA TYR A 365 5.13 -1.51 13.71
C TYR A 365 4.32 -2.69 13.12
N GLY A 366 4.30 -3.85 13.80
CA GLY A 366 3.64 -5.04 13.28
C GLY A 366 2.11 -5.05 13.40
N GLU A 367 1.55 -4.22 14.28
CA GLU A 367 0.13 -4.21 14.58
C GLU A 367 -0.62 -3.07 13.87
N ILE A 368 -1.80 -3.39 13.34
CA ILE A 368 -2.76 -2.39 12.88
C ILE A 368 -3.57 -1.99 14.12
N GLN A 369 -3.27 -0.81 14.67
CA GLN A 369 -3.88 -0.32 15.90
C GLN A 369 -5.27 0.27 15.63
N ASP A 370 -6.22 -0.59 15.25
CA ASP A 370 -7.61 -0.22 14.96
C ASP A 370 -8.56 -1.39 15.27
N ASN A 371 -9.83 -1.09 15.54
CA ASN A 371 -10.88 -2.09 15.70
C ASN A 371 -11.42 -2.51 14.33
N LEU A 372 -10.89 -3.61 13.79
CA LEU A 372 -11.28 -4.15 12.49
C LEU A 372 -12.67 -4.81 12.44
N VAL A 373 -13.38 -4.88 13.57
CA VAL A 373 -14.75 -5.42 13.67
C VAL A 373 -15.76 -4.36 14.14
N GLY A 374 -15.33 -3.10 14.30
CA GLY A 374 -16.20 -1.99 14.67
C GLY A 374 -17.05 -1.48 13.50
N LYS A 375 -18.12 -0.75 13.80
CA LYS A 375 -19.06 -0.23 12.77
C LYS A 375 -18.42 0.73 11.77
N ASP A 376 -17.38 1.45 12.20
CA ASP A 376 -16.74 2.52 11.45
C ASP A 376 -15.47 2.03 10.74
N THR A 377 -15.18 0.73 10.76
CA THR A 377 -14.02 0.15 10.06
C THR A 377 -14.08 0.46 8.56
N LEU A 378 -13.01 1.07 8.05
CA LEU A 378 -12.80 1.32 6.62
C LEU A 378 -11.65 0.45 6.09
N PRO A 379 -11.92 -0.76 5.59
CA PRO A 379 -10.88 -1.64 5.01
C PRO A 379 -10.04 -0.98 3.92
N ILE A 380 -10.59 0.05 3.26
CA ILE A 380 -9.87 0.85 2.26
C ILE A 380 -8.61 1.50 2.81
N ASP A 381 -8.54 1.87 4.09
CA ASP A 381 -7.36 2.51 4.66
C ASP A 381 -6.20 1.51 4.79
N MET A 382 -6.47 0.26 5.17
CA MET A 382 -5.48 -0.83 5.12
C MET A 382 -5.00 -1.10 3.69
N MET A 383 -5.93 -1.09 2.72
CA MET A 383 -5.58 -1.31 1.32
C MET A 383 -4.69 -0.18 0.78
N ARG A 384 -4.99 1.07 1.13
CA ARG A 384 -4.17 2.24 0.76
C ARG A 384 -2.73 2.08 1.25
N CYS A 385 -2.54 1.73 2.53
CA CYS A 385 -1.21 1.50 3.11
C CYS A 385 -0.40 0.49 2.28
N LYS A 386 -0.93 -0.72 2.05
CA LYS A 386 -0.23 -1.74 1.26
C LYS A 386 0.07 -1.31 -0.17
N LEU A 387 -0.91 -0.71 -0.83
CA LEU A 387 -0.79 -0.32 -2.24
C LEU A 387 0.18 0.85 -2.43
N ALA A 388 0.37 1.70 -1.42
CA ALA A 388 1.36 2.77 -1.45
C ALA A 388 2.79 2.21 -1.61
N PHE A 389 3.12 1.09 -0.95
CA PHE A 389 4.40 0.38 -1.13
C PHE A 389 4.59 -0.19 -2.55
N PHE A 390 3.53 -0.29 -3.35
CA PHE A 390 3.60 -0.73 -4.75
C PHE A 390 3.71 0.44 -5.74
N GLY A 391 3.78 1.69 -5.25
CA GLY A 391 3.73 2.88 -6.10
C GLY A 391 2.35 3.11 -6.72
N ALA A 392 1.27 2.59 -6.10
CA ALA A 392 -0.08 2.91 -6.53
C ALA A 392 -0.41 4.38 -6.26
N SER A 393 -1.11 5.00 -7.20
CA SER A 393 -1.58 6.37 -7.07
C SER A 393 -3.08 6.48 -7.36
N ARG A 394 -3.64 7.67 -7.08
CA ARG A 394 -5.05 8.02 -7.35
C ARG A 394 -6.06 7.07 -6.72
N PHE A 395 -5.92 6.88 -5.41
CA PHE A 395 -6.82 6.08 -4.57
C PHE A 395 -8.26 6.64 -4.61
N ASP A 396 -9.12 6.03 -5.40
CA ASP A 396 -10.47 6.51 -5.61
C ASP A 396 -11.48 5.47 -5.07
N PRO A 397 -11.92 5.62 -3.80
CA PRO A 397 -12.88 4.72 -3.19
C PRO A 397 -14.19 4.72 -3.97
N ARG A 398 -14.73 3.54 -4.22
CA ARG A 398 -16.05 3.38 -4.86
C ARG A 398 -17.09 2.82 -3.91
N SER A 399 -16.65 2.37 -2.75
CA SER A 399 -17.40 2.08 -1.53
C SER A 399 -16.38 1.96 -0.39
N ASP A 400 -16.86 1.73 0.82
CA ASP A 400 -16.01 1.46 1.99
C ASP A 400 -15.21 0.15 1.88
N LYS A 401 -15.54 -0.71 0.90
CA LYS A 401 -14.97 -2.07 0.75
C LYS A 401 -13.99 -2.23 -0.41
N TRP A 402 -13.87 -1.24 -1.31
CA TRP A 402 -12.94 -1.33 -2.44
C TRP A 402 -12.55 0.03 -3.02
N VAL A 403 -11.32 0.10 -3.52
CA VAL A 403 -10.68 1.30 -4.03
C VAL A 403 -10.15 1.07 -5.44
N ARG A 404 -10.32 2.08 -6.32
CA ARG A 404 -9.64 2.12 -7.62
C ARG A 404 -8.29 2.80 -7.48
N ILE A 405 -7.31 2.31 -8.20
CA ILE A 405 -5.97 2.89 -8.26
C ILE A 405 -5.45 2.87 -9.70
N SER A 406 -4.40 3.64 -9.91
CA SER A 406 -3.55 3.60 -11.11
C SER A 406 -2.15 3.14 -10.72
N LEU A 407 -1.55 2.25 -11.52
CA LEU A 407 -0.18 1.78 -11.35
C LEU A 407 0.68 2.23 -12.54
N PHE A 408 1.91 2.64 -12.26
CA PHE A 408 2.92 3.07 -13.24
C PHE A 408 2.49 4.23 -14.15
N GLN A 409 1.50 5.01 -13.74
CA GLN A 409 1.16 6.24 -14.45
C GLN A 409 2.33 7.22 -14.35
N ASP A 410 2.62 7.93 -15.44
CA ASP A 410 3.72 8.90 -15.56
C ASP A 410 5.15 8.30 -15.50
N MET A 411 5.27 6.99 -15.22
CA MET A 411 6.53 6.26 -15.21
C MET A 411 7.09 6.03 -16.63
N PRO A 412 8.43 5.97 -16.78
CA PRO A 412 9.06 5.69 -18.07
C PRO A 412 8.68 4.31 -18.61
N PHE A 413 8.69 4.18 -19.94
CA PHE A 413 8.64 2.92 -20.66
C PHE A 413 10.05 2.34 -20.87
N PRO A 414 10.20 1.04 -21.17
CA PRO A 414 11.53 0.42 -21.29
C PRO A 414 12.46 1.12 -22.30
N TYR A 415 11.92 1.60 -23.42
CA TYR A 415 12.70 2.30 -24.45
C TYR A 415 13.15 3.71 -24.02
N GLN A 416 12.61 4.26 -22.94
CA GLN A 416 12.98 5.57 -22.38
C GLN A 416 14.10 5.44 -21.34
N LEU A 417 14.18 4.30 -20.64
CA LEU A 417 15.22 4.04 -19.63
C LEU A 417 16.63 4.03 -20.22
N VAL A 418 16.79 3.60 -21.48
CA VAL A 418 18.11 3.51 -22.14
C VAL A 418 18.75 4.89 -22.38
N GLN A 419 17.95 5.96 -22.40
CA GLN A 419 18.44 7.33 -22.59
C GLN A 419 18.93 7.98 -21.28
N GLU A 420 18.37 7.59 -20.12
CA GLU A 420 18.71 8.19 -18.82
C GLU A 420 20.06 7.70 -18.27
N TYR A 421 20.51 6.48 -18.63
CA TYR A 421 21.84 5.96 -18.22
C TYR A 421 23.01 6.39 -19.13
N GLN A 422 22.76 7.19 -20.18
CA GLN A 422 23.78 7.73 -21.09
C GLN A 422 24.09 9.22 -20.85
N THR A 423 23.40 9.85 -19.91
CA THR A 423 23.68 11.18 -19.36
C THR A 423 24.10 11.05 -17.92
#